data_AF-A0A927KL34-F1
#
_entry.id   AF-A0A927KL34-F1
#
_cell.length_a   1.000
_cell.length_b   1.000
_cell.length_c   1.000
_cell.angle_alpha   90.00
_cell.angle_beta   90.00
_cell.angle_gamma   90.00
#
_symmetry.space_group_name_H-M   'P 1'
#
loop_
_entity.id
_entity.type
_entity.pdbx_description
1 polymer ?
#
loop_
_entity_poly.entity_id
_entity_poly.type
_entity_poly.pdbx_seq_one_letter_code
_entity_poly.pdbx_strand_id
1 'polypeptide(L)' 'MFDHLDAALEHGCDHSLRLTRAFLLARGLPEAGIVPWLLGQGGGCDCEVLANVEEAWGGQA' A
#
# COMPACT_ATOMS: atom_id res chain seq x y z
N MET A 1 -0.12 -5.74 13.09
CA MET A 1 0.59 -4.52 12.60
C MET A 1 -0.13 -3.86 11.42
N PHE A 2 -1.09 -4.54 10.79
CA PHE A 2 -2.02 -3.93 9.83
C PHE A 2 -3.49 -4.23 10.18
N ASP A 3 -3.80 -4.28 11.47
CA ASP A 3 -5.14 -4.63 11.99
C ASP A 3 -6.24 -3.65 11.50
N HIS A 4 -5.85 -2.44 11.07
CA HIS A 4 -6.73 -1.46 10.45
C HIS A 4 -7.11 -1.76 8.98
N LEU A 5 -6.40 -2.68 8.32
CA LEU A 5 -6.67 -3.14 6.96
C LEU A 5 -7.46 -4.44 6.94
N ASP A 6 -7.30 -5.30 7.96
CA ASP A 6 -8.16 -6.49 8.13
C ASP A 6 -9.64 -6.11 8.24
N ALA A 7 -9.97 -5.06 9.01
CA ALA A 7 -11.35 -4.55 9.13
C ALA A 7 -11.84 -3.81 7.86
N ALA A 8 -10.94 -3.25 7.06
CA ALA A 8 -11.29 -2.57 5.81
C ALA A 8 -11.49 -3.54 4.63
N LEU A 9 -10.82 -4.71 4.68
CA LEU A 9 -10.89 -5.76 3.67
C LEU A 9 -12.01 -6.77 3.90
N GLU A 10 -12.82 -6.64 4.96
CA GLU A 10 -14.04 -7.44 5.17
C GLU A 10 -15.03 -7.31 3.99
N HIS A 11 -14.95 -6.23 3.20
CA HIS A 11 -15.74 -5.98 1.98
C HIS A 11 -14.97 -6.25 0.68
N GLY A 12 -13.75 -6.79 0.77
CA GLY A 12 -12.84 -6.98 -0.36
C GLY A 12 -12.03 -5.74 -0.71
N CYS A 13 -11.07 -5.93 -1.61
CA CYS A 13 -10.28 -4.83 -2.15
C CYS A 13 -11.05 -4.10 -3.25
N ASP A 14 -11.12 -2.77 -3.20
CA ASP A 14 -11.71 -1.94 -4.26
C ASP A 14 -10.79 -1.76 -5.48
N HIS A 15 -9.68 -2.51 -5.52
CA HIS A 15 -8.61 -2.45 -6.52
C HIS A 15 -8.06 -1.04 -6.75
N SER A 16 -8.11 -0.18 -5.72
CA SER A 16 -7.57 1.18 -5.76
C SER A 16 -6.42 1.36 -4.78
N LEU A 17 -5.69 2.48 -4.92
CA LEU A 17 -4.66 2.95 -3.99
C LEU A 17 -5.20 4.02 -3.03
N ARG A 18 -6.51 4.05 -2.78
CA ARG A 18 -7.16 5.16 -2.06
C ARG A 18 -6.61 5.32 -0.65
N LEU A 19 -6.43 4.23 0.08
CA LEU A 19 -5.89 4.26 1.44
C LEU A 19 -4.40 4.59 1.44
N THR A 20 -3.65 3.99 0.51
CA THR A 20 -2.22 4.25 0.32
C THR A 20 -1.96 5.74 0.04
N ARG A 21 -2.70 6.34 -0.89
CA ARG A 21 -2.56 7.78 -1.20
C ARG A 21 -2.95 8.67 -0.02
N ALA A 22 -4.02 8.32 0.69
CA ALA A 22 -4.40 9.04 1.90
C ALA A 22 -3.31 9.00 2.98
N PHE A 23 -2.66 7.85 3.15
CA PHE A 23 -1.51 7.70 4.07
C PHE A 23 -0.31 8.56 3.66
N LEU A 24 0.03 8.56 2.37
CA LEU A 24 1.12 9.38 1.83
C LEU A 24 0.85 10.88 2.06
N LEU A 25 -0.37 11.33 1.73
CA LEU A 25 -0.80 12.71 1.93
C LEU A 25 -0.74 13.12 3.40
N ALA A 26 -1.26 12.29 4.30
CA ALA A 26 -1.25 12.56 5.74
C ALA A 26 0.17 12.69 6.33
N ARG A 27 1.17 12.08 5.70
CA ARG A 27 2.58 12.15 6.08
C ARG A 27 3.40 13.16 5.27
N GLY A 28 2.77 13.87 4.33
CA GLY A 28 3.46 14.80 3.42
C GLY A 28 4.47 14.10 2.49
N LEU A 29 4.24 12.83 2.18
CA LEU A 29 5.11 12.04 1.31
C LEU A 29 4.76 12.25 -0.17
N PRO A 30 5.76 12.29 -1.08
CA PRO A 30 5.52 12.61 -2.48
C PRO A 30 4.93 11.42 -3.25
N GLU A 31 3.62 11.47 -3.52
CA GLU A 31 2.92 10.46 -4.32
C GLU A 31 3.56 10.23 -5.69
N ALA A 32 4.05 11.28 -6.33
CA ALA A 32 4.61 11.24 -7.68
C ALA A 32 5.85 10.33 -7.80
N GLY A 33 6.61 10.15 -6.71
CA GLY A 33 7.74 9.22 -6.68
C GLY A 33 7.36 7.85 -6.13
N ILE A 34 6.48 7.82 -5.13
CA ILE A 34 6.17 6.60 -4.39
C ILE A 34 5.20 5.71 -5.16
N VAL A 35 4.15 6.25 -5.76
CA VAL A 35 3.14 5.43 -6.48
C VAL A 35 3.76 4.66 -7.65
N PRO A 36 4.58 5.25 -8.54
CA PRO A 36 5.22 4.47 -9.59
C PRO A 36 6.13 3.36 -9.06
N TRP A 37 6.81 3.59 -7.93
CA TRP A 37 7.64 2.58 -7.29
C TRP A 37 6.79 1.43 -6.74
N LEU A 38 5.67 1.71 -6.07
CA LEU A 38 4.72 0.71 -5.58
C LEU A 38 4.19 -0.17 -6.73
N LEU A 39 3.80 0.45 -7.84
CA LEU A 39 3.37 -0.28 -9.04
C LEU A 39 4.47 -1.18 -9.59
N GLY A 40 5.72 -0.73 -9.58
CA GLY A 40 6.89 -1.52 -9.98
C GLY A 40 7.16 -2.73 -9.06
N GLN A 41 6.73 -2.68 -7.79
CA GLN A 41 6.78 -3.80 -6.85
C GLN A 41 5.51 -4.69 -6.92
N GLY A 42 4.60 -4.43 -7.87
CA GLY A 42 3.33 -5.15 -7.96
C GLY A 42 2.27 -4.70 -6.96
N GLY A 43 2.41 -3.52 -6.35
CA GLY A 43 1.44 -2.88 -5.45
C GLY A 43 0.41 -2.01 -6.19
N GLY A 44 -0.49 -2.62 -6.96
CA GLY A 44 -1.51 -1.94 -7.75
C GLY A 44 -2.77 -1.54 -6.98
N CYS A 45 -3.12 -2.29 -5.94
CA CYS A 45 -4.16 -1.96 -4.96
C CYS A 45 -3.55 -1.79 -3.56
N ASP A 46 -4.34 -1.22 -2.65
CA ASP A 46 -4.04 -1.18 -1.21
C ASP A 46 -3.70 -2.59 -0.66
N CYS A 47 -4.35 -3.64 -1.18
CA CYS A 47 -4.10 -5.04 -0.81
C CYS A 47 -2.72 -5.58 -1.24
N GLU A 48 -2.31 -5.26 -2.46
CA GLU A 48 -1.07 -5.69 -3.07
C GLU A 48 0.10 -4.86 -2.55
N VAL A 49 -0.13 -3.59 -2.18
CA VAL A 49 0.87 -2.80 -1.46
C VAL A 49 1.24 -3.52 -0.17
N LEU A 50 0.27 -4.02 0.60
CA LEU A 50 0.57 -4.76 1.83
C LEU A 50 1.28 -6.08 1.56
N ALA A 51 0.78 -6.85 0.58
CA ALA A 51 1.30 -8.18 0.29
C ALA A 51 2.70 -8.15 -0.34
N ASN A 52 2.97 -7.20 -1.24
CA ASN A 52 4.15 -7.24 -2.11
C ASN A 52 5.22 -6.21 -1.71
N VAL A 53 4.85 -5.14 -1.00
CA VAL A 53 5.80 -4.04 -0.68
C VAL A 53 6.47 -4.24 0.69
N GLU A 54 5.88 -5.04 1.58
CA GLU A 54 6.49 -5.38 2.87
C GLU A 54 7.84 -6.11 2.67
N GLU A 55 7.93 -7.00 1.65
CA GLU A 55 9.19 -7.65 1.24
C GLU A 55 10.22 -6.66 0.68
N ALA A 56 9.79 -5.61 -0.02
CA ALA A 56 10.67 -4.64 -0.67
C ALA A 56 11.29 -3.61 0.30
N TRP A 57 10.62 -3.29 1.41
CA TRP A 57 11.08 -2.26 2.36
C TRP A 57 11.85 -2.81 3.56
N GLY A 58 11.63 -4.09 3.91
CA GLY A 58 12.07 -4.67 5.18
C GLY A 58 12.85 -5.96 5.06
N GLY A 59 13.63 -6.16 3.99
CA GLY A 59 14.34 -7.42 3.73
C GLY A 59 14.93 -8.08 4.98
N GLN A 60 14.27 -9.15 5.44
CA GLN A 60 14.89 -10.41 5.85
C GLN A 60 13.84 -11.50 6.07
N ALA A 61 13.91 -12.55 5.25
CA ALA A 61 14.61 -13.74 5.71
C ALA A 61 15.85 -13.94 4.85
#